data_AF-A0A7Y0HVC0-F1
#
_entry.id   AF-A0A7Y0HVC0-F1
#
_cell.length_a   1.000
_cell.length_b   1.000
_cell.length_c   1.000
_cell.angle_alpha   90.00
_cell.angle_beta   90.00
_cell.angle_gamma   90.00
#
_symmetry.space_group_name_H-M   'P 1'
#
loop_
_entity.id
_entity.type
_entity.pdbx_description
1 polymer ?
#
loop_
_entity_poly.entity_id
_entity_poly.type
_entity_poly.pdbx_seq_one_letter_code
_entity_poly.pdbx_strand_id
1 'polypeptide(L)'
;MLSKGEAAAVLSIIMGHHGNAQWNDLQLESFWSELLPNMTQQEALEAVRRFYRANDSGRWCGSGDVNAMVRRIRNERKPSEAQIGRECEAQGLTGDAAWLYRRQRMLGRQPDDASRIVAGSRDPLQLPPAKSRKRREGGGFIGGLGLGDVLG
;
A
#
# COMPACT_ATOMS: atom_id res chain seq x y z
N MET A 1 15.58 -4.24 -11.82
CA MET A 1 15.16 -5.53 -12.39
C MET A 1 16.37 -6.41 -12.42
N LEU A 2 16.22 -7.67 -12.01
CA LEU A 2 17.31 -8.61 -11.82
C LEU A 2 17.87 -9.09 -13.18
N SER A 3 19.14 -8.82 -13.42
CA SER A 3 19.87 -9.24 -14.61
C SER A 3 20.24 -10.73 -14.57
N LYS A 4 20.51 -11.33 -15.73
CA LYS A 4 20.92 -12.74 -15.79
C LYS A 4 22.19 -13.04 -14.96
N GLY A 5 23.14 -12.10 -14.90
CA GLY A 5 24.33 -12.24 -14.06
C GLY A 5 24.01 -12.23 -12.56
N GLU A 6 23.06 -11.38 -12.13
CA GLU A 6 22.57 -11.39 -10.76
C GLU A 6 21.78 -12.68 -10.45
N ALA A 7 21.04 -13.23 -11.42
CA ALA A 7 20.38 -14.53 -11.28
C ALA A 7 21.39 -15.67 -11.13
N ALA A 8 22.49 -15.64 -11.88
CA ALA A 8 23.57 -16.61 -11.76
C ALA A 8 24.20 -16.61 -10.37
N ALA A 9 24.38 -15.42 -9.77
CA ALA A 9 24.86 -15.31 -8.39
C ALA A 9 23.86 -15.91 -7.38
N VAL A 10 22.56 -15.65 -7.55
CA VAL A 10 21.51 -16.26 -6.72
C VAL A 10 21.49 -17.78 -6.86
N LEU A 11 21.52 -18.29 -8.10
CA LEU A 11 21.56 -19.71 -8.39
C LEU A 11 22.81 -20.37 -7.78
N SER A 12 23.97 -19.72 -7.88
CA SER A 12 25.21 -20.23 -7.28
C SER A 12 25.11 -20.35 -5.75
N ILE A 13 24.44 -19.42 -5.08
CA ILE A 13 24.18 -19.53 -3.63
C ILE A 13 23.26 -20.71 -3.33
N ILE A 14 22.19 -20.88 -4.12
CA ILE A 14 21.28 -22.03 -4.00
C ILE A 14 22.07 -23.33 -4.14
N MET A 15 22.94 -23.44 -5.12
CA MET A 15 23.78 -24.62 -5.35
C MET A 15 24.82 -24.83 -4.24
N GLY A 16 25.34 -23.73 -3.67
CA GLY A 16 26.25 -23.77 -2.53
C GLY A 16 25.64 -24.44 -1.29
N HIS A 17 24.34 -24.26 -1.06
CA HIS A 17 23.62 -24.98 0.00
C HIS A 17 23.55 -26.50 -0.23
N HIS A 18 23.77 -26.96 -1.46
CA HIS A 18 23.70 -28.37 -1.86
C HIS A 18 25.06 -28.90 -2.31
N GLY A 19 26.12 -28.52 -1.60
CA GLY A 19 27.47 -29.04 -1.83
C GLY A 19 28.15 -28.47 -3.08
N ASN A 20 27.83 -27.22 -3.44
CA ASN A 20 28.36 -26.54 -4.64
C ASN A 20 28.06 -27.33 -5.93
N ALA A 21 26.82 -27.82 -6.02
CA ALA A 21 26.34 -28.54 -7.20
C ALA A 21 26.59 -27.72 -8.48
N GLN A 22 27.12 -28.37 -9.51
CA GLN A 22 27.37 -27.71 -10.78
C GLN A 22 26.05 -27.42 -11.48
N TRP A 23 26.00 -26.29 -12.18
CA TRP A 23 24.85 -25.88 -12.98
C TRP A 23 25.30 -25.38 -14.35
N ASN A 24 24.41 -25.43 -15.32
CA ASN A 24 24.70 -25.04 -16.71
C ASN A 24 23.80 -23.88 -17.19
N ASP A 25 24.09 -23.39 -18.40
CA ASP A 25 23.39 -22.24 -18.98
C ASP A 25 21.89 -22.48 -19.15
N LEU A 26 21.46 -23.71 -19.48
CA LEU A 26 20.04 -24.03 -19.60
C LEU A 26 19.30 -23.91 -18.26
N GLN A 27 19.92 -24.39 -17.18
CA GLN A 27 19.37 -24.25 -15.83
C GLN A 27 19.30 -22.79 -15.41
N LEU A 28 20.33 -22.00 -15.73
CA LEU A 28 20.32 -20.56 -15.48
C LEU A 28 19.20 -19.86 -16.25
N GLU A 29 18.99 -20.20 -17.52
CA GLU A 29 17.92 -19.58 -18.31
C GLU A 29 16.53 -19.96 -17.81
N SER A 30 16.30 -21.23 -17.47
CA SER A 30 15.03 -21.64 -16.85
C SER A 30 14.81 -20.89 -15.55
N PHE A 31 15.82 -20.86 -14.66
CA PHE A 31 15.72 -20.17 -13.38
C PHE A 31 15.44 -18.68 -13.56
N TRP A 32 16.21 -17.98 -14.40
CA TRP A 32 16.07 -16.54 -14.61
C TRP A 32 14.75 -16.16 -15.27
N SER A 33 14.31 -16.92 -16.27
CA SER A 33 13.06 -16.65 -17.01
C SER A 33 11.80 -16.81 -16.14
N GLU A 34 11.88 -17.64 -15.10
CA GLU A 34 10.76 -17.89 -14.18
C GLU A 34 10.69 -16.89 -13.02
N LEU A 35 11.72 -16.08 -12.79
CA LEU A 35 11.71 -15.08 -11.72
C LEU A 35 10.72 -13.94 -12.01
N LEU A 36 10.19 -13.33 -10.94
CA LEU A 36 9.34 -12.15 -11.09
C LEU A 36 10.05 -11.04 -11.88
N PRO A 37 9.38 -10.43 -12.89
CA PRO A 37 10.01 -9.50 -13.82
C PRO A 37 10.51 -8.22 -13.14
N ASN A 38 9.98 -7.84 -11.99
CA ASN A 38 10.41 -6.64 -11.25
C ASN A 38 11.17 -6.98 -9.96
N MET A 39 11.71 -8.19 -9.85
CA MET A 39 12.54 -8.59 -8.70
C MET A 39 13.86 -7.81 -8.68
N THR A 40 14.35 -7.48 -7.49
CA THR A 40 15.72 -6.98 -7.30
C THR A 40 16.63 -8.08 -6.77
N GLN A 41 17.95 -7.96 -6.98
CA GLN A 41 18.91 -8.92 -6.45
C GLN A 41 18.80 -9.04 -4.92
N GLN A 42 18.64 -7.92 -4.21
CA GLN A 42 18.48 -7.91 -2.76
C GLN A 42 17.24 -8.69 -2.30
N GLU A 43 16.11 -8.56 -3.02
CA GLU A 43 14.90 -9.33 -2.71
C GLU A 43 15.11 -10.83 -2.94
N ALA A 44 15.77 -11.21 -4.03
CA ALA A 44 16.07 -12.60 -4.35
C ALA A 44 17.00 -13.25 -3.29
N LEU A 45 18.06 -12.54 -2.90
CA LEU A 45 19.01 -13.02 -1.88
C LEU A 45 18.35 -13.18 -0.51
N GLU A 46 17.56 -12.19 -0.08
CA GLU A 46 16.82 -12.27 1.17
C GLU A 46 15.77 -13.40 1.12
N ALA A 47 15.14 -13.62 -0.04
CA ALA A 47 14.22 -14.72 -0.24
C ALA A 47 14.91 -16.09 -0.08
N VAL A 48 16.06 -16.31 -0.71
CA VAL A 48 16.85 -17.55 -0.58
C VAL A 48 17.30 -17.75 0.89
N ARG A 49 17.78 -16.69 1.55
CA ARG A 49 18.16 -16.74 2.96
C ARG A 49 17.00 -17.16 3.86
N ARG A 50 15.82 -16.56 3.67
CA ARG A 50 14.62 -16.89 4.45
C ARG A 50 14.12 -18.29 4.18
N PHE A 51 14.19 -18.74 2.92
CA PHE A 51 13.83 -20.10 2.54
C PHE A 51 14.69 -21.11 3.30
N TYR A 52 16.01 -21.03 3.20
CA TYR A 52 16.88 -22.01 3.86
C TYR A 52 16.92 -21.90 5.38
N ARG A 53 16.63 -20.73 5.96
CA ARG A 53 16.46 -20.60 7.41
C ARG A 53 15.23 -21.35 7.93
N ALA A 54 14.17 -21.43 7.13
CA ALA A 54 12.91 -22.07 7.50
C ALA A 54 12.78 -23.51 6.96
N ASN A 55 13.73 -23.96 6.13
CA ASN A 55 13.66 -25.24 5.45
C ASN A 55 14.27 -26.35 6.31
N ASP A 56 13.42 -27.18 6.91
CA ASP A 56 13.75 -28.39 7.64
C ASP A 56 13.79 -29.64 6.75
N SER A 57 13.13 -29.60 5.60
CA SER A 57 12.99 -30.73 4.66
C SER A 57 14.25 -31.06 3.84
N GLY A 58 15.24 -30.16 3.80
CA GLY A 58 16.41 -30.30 2.92
C GLY A 58 16.12 -30.09 1.43
N ARG A 59 14.89 -29.72 1.05
CA ARG A 59 14.51 -29.48 -0.34
C ARG A 59 15.30 -28.30 -0.95
N TRP A 60 15.54 -28.38 -2.26
CA TRP A 60 16.18 -27.33 -3.03
C TRP A 60 15.23 -26.13 -3.21
N CYS A 61 15.78 -24.93 -3.08
CA CYS A 61 15.06 -23.69 -3.39
C CYS A 61 14.93 -23.53 -4.90
N GLY A 62 13.70 -23.54 -5.42
CA GLY A 62 13.43 -23.26 -6.83
C GLY A 62 13.07 -21.79 -7.09
N SER A 63 13.01 -21.42 -8.37
CA SER A 63 12.48 -20.12 -8.85
C SER A 63 11.11 -19.77 -8.24
N GLY A 64 10.20 -20.74 -8.18
CA GLY A 64 8.87 -20.60 -7.57
C GLY A 64 8.91 -20.24 -6.09
N ASP A 65 9.85 -20.79 -5.33
CA ASP A 65 10.03 -20.50 -3.91
C ASP A 65 10.57 -19.10 -3.70
N VAL A 66 11.55 -18.69 -4.52
CA VAL A 66 12.08 -17.32 -4.51
C VAL A 66 10.93 -16.34 -4.78
N ASN A 67 10.11 -16.59 -5.79
CA ASN A 67 8.96 -15.76 -6.12
C ASN A 67 7.94 -15.68 -4.98
N ALA A 68 7.60 -16.81 -4.36
CA ALA A 68 6.67 -16.86 -3.24
C ALA A 68 7.19 -16.06 -2.03
N MET A 69 8.48 -16.22 -1.70
CA MET A 69 9.11 -15.53 -0.58
C MET A 69 9.25 -14.03 -0.85
N VAL A 70 9.59 -13.61 -2.07
CA VAL A 70 9.60 -12.18 -2.44
C VAL A 70 8.21 -11.56 -2.31
N ARG A 71 7.16 -12.25 -2.76
CA ARG A 71 5.77 -11.78 -2.56
C ARG A 71 5.45 -11.63 -1.07
N ARG A 72 5.88 -12.57 -0.23
CA ARG A 72 5.73 -12.48 1.23
C ARG A 72 6.48 -11.29 1.81
N ILE A 73 7.76 -11.11 1.47
CA ILE A 73 8.57 -9.95 1.89
C ILE A 73 7.90 -8.63 1.50
N ARG A 74 7.40 -8.52 0.27
CA ARG A 74 6.70 -7.32 -0.20
C ARG A 74 5.39 -7.08 0.55
N ASN A 75 4.64 -8.13 0.88
CA ASN A 75 3.42 -8.02 1.67
C ASN A 75 3.70 -7.65 3.14
N GLU A 76 4.77 -8.16 3.74
CA GLU A 76 5.19 -7.77 5.10
C GLU A 76 5.61 -6.29 5.18
N ARG A 77 6.09 -5.70 4.08
CA ARG A 77 6.40 -4.27 3.99
C ARG A 77 5.17 -3.39 3.80
N LYS A 78 3.99 -3.95 3.48
CA LYS A 78 2.78 -3.15 3.37
C LYS A 78 2.39 -2.63 4.76
N PRO A 79 2.07 -1.33 4.89
CA PRO A 79 1.63 -0.78 6.16
C PRO A 79 0.29 -1.41 6.58
N SER A 80 0.13 -1.65 7.88
CA SER A 80 -1.14 -2.15 8.42
C SER A 80 -2.23 -1.06 8.34
N GLU A 81 -3.51 -1.46 8.33
CA GLU A 81 -4.62 -0.50 8.35
C GLU A 81 -4.55 0.45 9.55
N ALA A 82 -4.15 -0.07 10.73
CA ALA A 82 -3.96 0.75 11.92
C ALA A 82 -2.83 1.76 11.77
N GLN A 83 -1.73 1.40 11.09
CA GLN A 83 -0.66 2.34 10.79
C GLN A 83 -1.16 3.42 9.83
N ILE A 84 -1.85 3.05 8.76
CA ILE A 84 -2.40 4.01 7.80
C ILE A 84 -3.43 4.92 8.48
N GLY A 85 -4.24 4.40 9.41
CA GLY A 85 -5.19 5.17 10.21
C GLY A 85 -4.49 6.29 11.00
N ARG A 86 -3.42 5.94 11.72
CA ARG A 86 -2.59 6.94 12.44
C ARG A 86 -1.95 7.95 11.50
N GLU A 87 -1.47 7.52 10.33
CA GLU A 87 -0.92 8.42 9.31
C GLU A 87 -1.99 9.40 8.79
N CYS A 88 -3.22 8.94 8.53
CA CYS A 88 -4.33 9.81 8.13
C CYS A 88 -4.71 10.81 9.22
N GLU A 89 -4.81 10.36 10.48
CA GLU A 89 -5.12 11.22 11.63
C GLU A 89 -4.05 12.30 11.82
N ALA A 90 -2.76 11.92 11.78
CA ALA A 90 -1.64 12.85 11.89
C ALA A 90 -1.62 13.91 10.78
N GLN A 91 -2.10 13.57 9.59
CA GLN A 91 -2.19 14.48 8.43
C GLN A 91 -3.55 15.21 8.33
N GLY A 92 -4.48 14.97 9.25
CA GLY A 92 -5.83 15.54 9.19
C GLY A 92 -6.62 15.13 7.94
N LEU A 93 -6.31 13.97 7.35
CA LEU A 93 -6.99 13.47 6.14
C LEU A 93 -8.35 12.89 6.49
N THR A 94 -9.38 13.33 5.78
CA THR A 94 -10.77 12.87 5.95
C THR A 94 -11.42 12.61 4.58
N GLY A 95 -12.53 11.87 4.57
CA GLY A 95 -13.31 11.59 3.36
C GLY A 95 -12.47 10.99 2.21
N ASP A 96 -12.67 11.52 1.00
CA ASP A 96 -12.00 11.05 -0.22
C ASP A 96 -10.48 11.17 -0.16
N ALA A 97 -9.95 12.19 0.53
CA ALA A 97 -8.51 12.36 0.70
C ALA A 97 -7.90 11.22 1.55
N ALA A 98 -8.59 10.80 2.61
CA ALA A 98 -8.17 9.65 3.41
C ALA A 98 -8.28 8.33 2.63
N TRP A 99 -9.31 8.17 1.80
CA TRP A 99 -9.46 6.99 0.94
C TRP A 99 -8.35 6.91 -0.11
N LEU A 100 -8.07 8.02 -0.81
CA LEU A 100 -6.98 8.10 -1.80
C LEU A 100 -5.63 7.81 -1.15
N TYR A 101 -5.36 8.40 0.02
CA TYR A 101 -4.14 8.13 0.78
C TYR A 101 -3.99 6.64 1.12
N ARG A 102 -5.03 6.03 1.70
CA ARG A 102 -5.07 4.59 2.02
C ARG A 102 -4.77 3.74 0.81
N ARG A 103 -5.39 4.04 -0.33
CA ARG A 103 -5.15 3.33 -1.59
C ARG A 103 -3.67 3.41 -2.02
N GLN A 104 -3.05 4.59 -1.97
CA GLN A 104 -1.64 4.75 -2.34
C GLN A 104 -0.71 3.96 -1.39
N ARG A 105 -0.99 3.98 -0.08
CA ARG A 105 -0.23 3.23 0.91
C ARG A 105 -0.35 1.71 0.71
N MET A 106 -1.55 1.22 0.40
CA MET A 106 -1.77 -0.20 0.08
C MET A 106 -1.08 -0.64 -1.23
N LEU A 107 -0.89 0.28 -2.18
CA LEU A 107 -0.07 0.08 -3.38
C LEU A 107 1.44 0.11 -3.09
N GLY A 108 1.86 0.33 -1.84
CA GLY A 108 3.25 0.33 -1.42
C GLY A 108 3.99 1.67 -1.60
N ARG A 109 3.28 2.77 -1.89
CA ARG A 109 3.87 4.11 -1.94
C ARG A 109 4.29 4.55 -0.55
N GLN A 110 5.42 5.24 -0.40
CA GLN A 110 5.83 5.83 0.87
C GLN A 110 4.87 6.95 1.32
N PRO A 111 4.79 7.27 2.63
CA PRO A 111 3.90 8.31 3.16
C PRO A 111 3.99 9.63 2.38
N ASP A 112 5.19 10.16 2.18
CA ASP A 112 5.40 11.46 1.53
C ASP A 112 4.87 11.49 0.09
N ASP A 113 5.11 10.44 -0.68
CA ASP A 113 4.62 10.33 -2.06
C ASP A 113 3.09 10.20 -2.09
N ALA A 114 2.51 9.43 -1.16
CA ALA A 114 1.07 9.32 -1.03
C ALA A 114 0.43 10.66 -0.66
N SER A 115 1.03 11.43 0.25
CA SER A 115 0.58 12.76 0.63
C SER A 115 0.65 13.74 -0.55
N ARG A 116 1.72 13.71 -1.35
CA ARG A 116 1.85 14.54 -2.55
C ARG A 116 0.75 14.25 -3.58
N ILE A 117 0.45 12.98 -3.83
CA ILE A 117 -0.62 12.58 -4.75
C ILE A 117 -1.99 13.08 -4.26
N VAL A 118 -2.27 12.93 -2.96
CA VAL A 118 -3.53 13.39 -2.36
C VAL A 118 -3.65 14.91 -2.39
N ALA A 119 -2.56 15.63 -2.17
CA ALA A 119 -2.54 17.09 -2.29
C ALA A 119 -2.79 17.54 -3.74
N GLY A 120 -2.20 16.85 -4.72
CA GLY A 120 -2.39 17.14 -6.14
C GLY A 120 -3.76 16.73 -6.70
N SER A 121 -4.47 15.82 -6.04
CA SER A 121 -5.83 15.42 -6.44
C SER A 121 -6.93 16.33 -5.90
N ARG A 122 -6.60 17.30 -5.03
CA ARG A 122 -7.58 18.31 -4.59
C ARG A 122 -7.92 19.18 -5.80
N ASP A 123 -9.16 19.07 -6.25
CA ASP A 123 -9.71 19.90 -7.32
C ASP A 123 -9.62 21.39 -6.90
N PRO A 124 -8.89 22.25 -7.66
CA PRO A 124 -8.74 23.66 -7.33
C PRO A 124 -10.06 24.44 -7.38
N LEU A 125 -11.15 23.85 -7.90
CA LEU A 125 -12.48 24.46 -7.99
C LEU A 125 -13.46 23.99 -6.90
N GLN A 126 -13.03 23.12 -5.97
CA GLN A 126 -13.92 22.65 -4.91
C GLN A 126 -14.30 23.77 -3.94
N LEU A 127 -15.57 24.17 -4.00
CA LEU A 127 -16.18 25.06 -3.03
C LEU A 127 -16.27 24.36 -1.67
N PRO A 128 -15.98 25.07 -0.56
CA PRO A 128 -16.10 24.49 0.78
C PRO A 128 -17.54 24.01 1.02
N PRO A 129 -17.74 22.92 1.78
CA PRO A 129 -19.07 22.41 2.07
C PRO A 129 -19.92 23.52 2.70
N ALA A 130 -21.12 23.73 2.14
CA ALA A 130 -22.03 24.75 2.62
C ALA A 130 -22.28 24.56 4.11
N LYS A 131 -22.01 25.60 4.91
CA LYS A 131 -22.29 25.58 6.36
C LYS A 131 -23.77 25.22 6.54
N SER A 132 -24.03 24.15 7.28
CA SER A 132 -25.41 23.75 7.56
C SER A 132 -26.12 24.91 8.25
N ARG A 133 -27.18 25.41 7.62
CA ARG A 133 -28.01 26.46 8.21
C ARG A 133 -28.71 25.83 9.40
N LYS A 134 -28.30 26.20 10.63
CA LYS A 134 -29.04 25.80 11.85
C LYS A 134 -30.50 26.18 11.64
N ARG A 135 -31.39 25.18 11.70
CA ARG A 135 -32.83 25.38 11.76
C ARG A 135 -33.08 26.21 13.03
N ARG A 136 -33.52 27.46 12.88
CA ARG A 136 -33.96 28.26 14.02
C ARG A 136 -35.20 27.58 14.59
N GLU A 137 -35.03 26.86 15.69
CA GLU A 137 -36.12 26.58 16.61
C GLU A 137 -36.37 27.88 17.40
N GLY A 138 -37.58 28.43 17.29
CA GLY A 138 -37.95 29.67 17.99
C GLY A 138 -38.58 30.71 17.08
N GLY A 139 -39.81 30.44 16.63
CA GLY A 139 -40.72 31.44 16.09
C GLY A 139 -42.01 31.37 16.90
N GLY A 140 -41.97 31.84 18.15
CA GLY A 140 -43.16 32.00 18.97
C GLY A 140 -44.09 33.00 18.30
N PHE A 141 -45.29 32.54 17.94
CA PHE A 141 -46.37 33.39 17.47
C PHE A 141 -47.04 34.00 18.71
N ILE A 142 -46.58 35.19 19.12
CA ILE A 142 -47.32 36.06 20.04
C ILE A 142 -47.79 37.25 19.22
N GLY A 143 -49.07 37.24 18.86
CA GLY A 143 -49.75 38.33 18.16
C GLY A 143 -51.02 38.70 18.90
N GLY A 144 -50.86 39.30 20.09
CA GLY A 144 -51.92 40.04 20.76
C GLY A 144 -51.55 41.51 20.77
N LEU A 145 -52.32 42.34 20.05
CA LEU A 145 -52.46 43.78 20.27
C LEU A 145 -53.70 44.25 19.49
N GLY A 146 -54.62 44.88 20.21
CA GLY A 146 -55.95 45.23 19.76
C GLY A 146 -56.04 46.55 19.00
N LEU A 147 -57.17 46.67 18.31
CA LEU A 147 -57.82 47.86 17.76
C LEU A 147 -59.32 47.50 17.88
N GLY A 148 -60.09 48.08 18.79
CA GLY A 148 -60.45 49.49 18.79
C GLY A 148 -61.77 49.63 18.02
N ASP A 149 -62.87 49.82 18.75
CA ASP A 149 -64.22 50.16 18.27
C ASP A 149 -64.25 51.01 17.01
N VAL A 150 -65.06 50.64 15.99
CA VAL A 150 -65.84 51.57 15.14
C VAL A 150 -66.99 50.81 14.43
N LEU A 151 -68.23 51.08 14.88
CA LEU A 151 -69.53 51.24 14.15
C LEU A 151 -70.08 50.14 13.21
N GLY A 152 -71.36 49.79 13.44
CA GLY A 152 -72.29 49.30 12.41
C GLY A 152 -73.25 48.23 12.88
#